data_AF-A0A1C6IEC2-F1
#
_entry.id   AF-A0A1C6IEC2-F1
#
_cell.length_a   1.000
_cell.length_b   1.000
_cell.length_c   1.000
_cell.angle_alpha   90.00
_cell.angle_beta   90.00
_cell.angle_gamma   90.00
#
_symmetry.space_group_name_H-M   'P 1'
#
loop_
_entity.id
_entity.type
_entity.pdbx_description
1 polymer ?
#
loop_
_entity_poly.entity_id
_entity_poly.type
_entity_poly.pdbx_seq_one_letter_code
_entity_poly.pdbx_strand_id
1 'polypeptide(L)' 'MAIHLLGIRHHGPGSCRNVLEYLQELQPDLILLEGPAEAETLLPCVLNEQMEPPVALLAY' A
#
# COMPACT_ATOMS: atom_id res chain seq x y z
N MET A 1 -7.93 22.08 -0.93
CA MET A 1 -7.38 20.76 -1.25
C MET A 1 -5.91 20.79 -0.85
N ALA A 2 -5.55 20.13 0.24
CA ALA A 2 -4.16 20.06 0.69
C ALA A 2 -3.50 18.81 0.09
N ILE A 3 -2.28 18.95 -0.43
CA ILE A 3 -1.48 17.82 -0.90
C ILE A 3 -0.57 17.42 0.26
N HIS A 4 -0.68 16.17 0.70
CA HIS A 4 0.13 15.61 1.79
C HIS A 4 1.18 14.68 1.17
N LEU A 5 2.46 15.00 1.35
CA LEU A 5 3.58 14.22 0.82
C LEU A 5 4.24 13.42 1.95
N LEU A 6 4.15 12.09 1.89
CA LEU A 6 4.78 11.18 2.84
C LEU A 6 6.04 10.57 2.21
N GLY A 7 7.20 11.13 2.53
CA GLY A 7 8.48 10.66 1.96
C GLY A 7 8.85 9.26 2.47
N ILE A 8 8.89 8.27 1.58
CA ILE A 8 9.32 6.90 1.88
C ILE A 8 10.70 6.67 1.22
N ARG A 9 11.74 6.46 2.04
CA ARG A 9 13.10 6.14 1.52
C ARG A 9 13.29 4.66 1.19
N HIS A 10 12.64 3.79 1.97
CA HIS A 10 12.59 2.34 1.76
C HIS A 10 11.20 1.86 2.15
N HIS A 11 10.61 0.93 1.39
CA HIS A 11 9.36 0.25 1.75
C HIS A 11 9.61 -0.82 2.82
N GLY A 12 10.07 -0.38 3.99
CA GLY A 12 10.31 -1.23 5.15
C GLY A 12 9.26 -1.04 6.25
N PRO A 13 9.26 -1.91 7.29
CA PRO A 13 8.25 -1.90 8.34
C PRO A 13 8.09 -0.56 9.09
N GLY A 14 9.18 0.20 9.24
CA GLY A 14 9.15 1.53 9.86
C GLY A 14 8.37 2.55 9.03
N SER A 15 8.65 2.63 7.72
CA SER A 15 7.91 3.51 6.81
C SER A 15 6.42 3.18 6.78
N CYS A 16 6.07 1.88 6.78
CA CYS A 16 4.67 1.45 6.81
C CYS A 16 3.96 1.92 8.09
N ARG A 17 4.61 1.85 9.26
CA ARG A 17 4.03 2.35 10.53
C ARG A 17 3.76 3.86 10.48
N ASN A 18 4.73 4.65 10.01
CA ASN A 18 4.55 6.11 9.92
C ASN A 18 3.42 6.50 8.95
N VAL A 19 3.31 5.80 7.81
CA VAL A 19 2.20 6.01 6.87
C VAL A 19 0.87 5.64 7.51
N LEU A 20 0.80 4.53 8.24
CA LEU A 20 -0.41 4.11 8.96
C LEU A 20 -0.84 5.13 10.01
N GLU A 21 0.09 5.60 10.85
CA GLU A 21 -0.16 6.65 11.84
C GLU A 21 -0.70 7.92 11.18
N TYR A 22 -0.10 8.34 10.07
CA TYR A 22 -0.57 9.52 9.34
C TYR A 22 -1.96 9.35 8.72
N LEU A 23 -2.27 8.19 8.15
CA LEU A 23 -3.59 7.90 7.60
C LEU A 23 -4.66 7.88 8.71
N GLN A 24 -4.31 7.42 9.91
CA GLN A 24 -5.20 7.47 11.07
C GLN A 24 -5.50 8.91 11.50
N GLU A 25 -4.56 9.83 11.40
CA GLU A 25 -4.78 11.26 11.67
C GLU A 25 -5.58 11.94 10.54
N LEU A 26 -5.25 11.64 9.28
CA LEU A 26 -5.85 12.28 8.11
C LEU A 26 -7.30 11.84 7.87
N GLN A 27 -7.65 10.59 8.22
CA GLN A 27 -8.97 9.97 8.00
C GLN A 27 -9.50 10.19 6.56
N PRO A 28 -8.76 9.77 5.51
CA PRO A 28 -9.23 9.96 4.15
C PRO A 28 -10.44 9.06 3.85
N ASP A 29 -11.42 9.59 3.10
CA ASP A 29 -12.57 8.81 2.64
C ASP A 29 -12.19 7.75 1.59
N LEU A 30 -11.10 7.97 0.85
CA LEU A 30 -10.63 7.09 -0.22
C LEU A 30 -9.10 7.07 -0.29
N ILE A 31 -8.52 5.89 -0.49
CA ILE A 31 -7.10 5.69 -0.74
C ILE A 31 -6.94 5.11 -2.15
N LEU A 32 -6.14 5.77 -2.98
CA LEU A 32 -5.68 5.25 -4.26
C LEU A 32 -4.28 4.65 -4.08
N LEU A 33 -4.14 3.36 -4.41
CA LEU A 33 -2.86 2.66 -4.41
C LEU A 33 -2.48 2.34 -5.85
N GLU A 34 -1.32 2.83 -6.29
CA GLU A 34 -0.75 2.48 -7.59
C GLU A 34 0.27 1.35 -7.40
N GLY A 35 0.10 0.28 -8.18
CA GLY A 35 1.03 -0.85 -8.24
C GLY A 35 1.74 -0.91 -9.60
N PRO A 36 2.80 -1.73 -9.72
CA PRO A 36 3.43 -2.00 -11.00
C PRO A 36 2.43 -2.67 -11.96
N ALA A 37 2.55 -2.43 -13.27
CA ALA A 37 1.63 -3.00 -14.26
C ALA A 37 1.66 -4.55 -14.25
N GLU A 38 2.81 -5.12 -13.89
CA GLU A 38 3.03 -6.55 -13.74
C GLU A 38 2.18 -7.17 -12.62
N ALA A 39 1.70 -6.37 -11.66
CA ALA A 39 0.83 -6.83 -10.58
C ALA A 39 -0.63 -7.02 -11.02
N GLU A 40 -1.04 -6.49 -12.18
CA GLU A 40 -2.44 -6.48 -12.63
C GLU A 40 -3.04 -7.90 -12.65
N THR A 41 -2.29 -8.86 -13.20
CA THR A 41 -2.74 -10.26 -13.30
C THR A 41 -2.82 -10.98 -11.96
N LEU A 42 -2.23 -10.39 -10.91
CA LEU A 42 -2.18 -10.93 -9.56
C LEU A 42 -3.23 -10.29 -8.65
N LEU A 43 -3.95 -9.25 -9.09
CA LEU A 43 -5.07 -8.67 -8.36
C LEU A 43 -6.10 -9.71 -7.89
N PRO A 44 -6.47 -10.74 -8.70
CA PRO A 44 -7.38 -11.78 -8.22
C PRO A 44 -6.85 -12.57 -7.02
N CYS A 45 -5.53 -12.72 -6.88
CA CYS A 45 -4.92 -13.37 -5.72
C CYS A 45 -5.03 -12.51 -4.46
N VAL A 46 -4.90 -11.18 -4.58
CA VAL A 46 -5.05 -10.23 -3.46
C VAL A 46 -6.50 -10.17 -2.96
N LEU A 47 -7.47 -10.33 -3.87
CA LEU A 47 -8.90 -10.33 -3.53
C LEU A 47 -9.42 -11.70 -3.04
N ASN A 48 -8.58 -12.73 -3.00
CA ASN A 48 -8.99 -14.05 -2.54
C ASN A 48 -9.25 -14.03 -1.03
N GLU A 49 -10.40 -14.54 -0.57
CA GLU A 49 -10.77 -14.57 0.85
C GLU A 49 -9.81 -15.38 1.73
N GLN A 50 -9.05 -16.31 1.14
CA GLN A 50 -8.04 -17.12 1.83
C GLN A 50 -6.66 -16.46 1.83
N MET A 51 -6.51 -15.25 1.28
CA MET A 51 -5.23 -14.54 1.27
C MET A 51 -4.83 -14.14 2.69
N GLU A 52 -3.68 -14.63 3.15
CA GLU A 52 -3.10 -14.27 4.45
C GLU A 52 -1.86 -13.40 4.26
N PRO A 53 -1.87 -12.12 4.72
CA PRO A 53 -0.68 -11.28 4.72
C PRO A 53 0.29 -11.70 5.86
N PRO A 54 1.61 -11.39 5.74
CA PRO A 54 2.24 -10.58 4.71
C PRO A 54 2.61 -11.37 3.45
N VAL A 55 2.31 -10.80 2.28
CA VAL A 55 2.74 -11.31 0.97
C VAL A 55 3.66 -10.31 0.28
N ALA A 56 4.55 -10.78 -0.58
CA ALA A 56 5.43 -9.95 -1.38
C ALA A 56 5.30 -10.31 -2.86
N LEU A 57 5.32 -9.28 -3.71
CA LEU A 57 5.39 -9.43 -5.17
C LEU A 57 6.85 -9.35 -5.62
N LEU A 58 7.29 -10.34 -6.39
CA LEU A 58 8.55 -10.26 -7.12
C LEU A 58 8.23 -9.90 -8.58
N ALA A 59 8.68 -8.72 -9.01
CA ALA A 59 8.63 -8.25 -10.39
C ALA A 59 10.05 -8.00 -10.90
N TYR A 60 10.26 -8.15 -12.20
CA TYR A 60 11.54 -7.97 -12.91
C TYR A 60 11.44 -6.87 -13.94
#